data_AF-A0A9W5UUQ2-F1
#
_entry.id   AF-A0A9W5UUQ2-F1
#
_cell.length_a   1.000
_cell.length_b   1.000
_cell.length_c   1.000
_cell.angle_alpha   90.00
_cell.angle_beta   90.00
_cell.angle_gamma   90.00
#
_symmetry.space_group_name_H-M   'P 1'
#
loop_
_entity.id
_entity.type
_entity.pdbx_description
1 polymer ?
#
loop_
_entity_poly.entity_id
_entity_poly.type
_entity_poly.pdbx_seq_one_letter_code
_entity_poly.pdbx_strand_id
1 'polypeptide(L)'
;MTDALTSERPDSPTAVAPQPSPRPLTAFAGSPGRAVTILDAGASYDAVVLSPAPGTSMVRVLVDGQVRSVRADISAVPVTDPATALALTRQAVAWALTEQDSAVERARNLAEQRDEDRRRETSQLTEIRSYAIGQYREADITRDGLDSLLSRLDLDPYQPRHRVRFTISGSFDVIPDVYRDTEDTESDVRSYLRIDTDRVDNVEDDTVTIDVTADVEDLGD
;
A
#
# COMPACT_ATOMS: atom_id res chain seq x y z
N MET A 1 39.40 -59.85 -66.25
CA MET A 1 40.07 -60.15 -64.97
C MET A 1 39.96 -58.89 -64.15
N THR A 2 38.99 -58.87 -63.25
CA THR A 2 38.49 -57.67 -62.59
C THR A 2 38.74 -57.87 -61.09
N ASP A 3 39.55 -56.99 -60.51
CA ASP A 3 39.89 -56.95 -59.10
C ASP A 3 38.63 -56.83 -58.22
N ALA A 4 38.55 -57.68 -57.21
CA ALA A 4 37.56 -57.58 -56.13
C ALA A 4 38.23 -56.91 -54.92
N LEU A 5 37.89 -55.64 -54.70
CA LEU A 5 38.25 -54.86 -53.53
C LEU A 5 37.51 -55.41 -52.29
N THR A 6 38.28 -55.92 -51.33
CA THR A 6 37.86 -56.21 -49.97
C THR A 6 37.54 -54.89 -49.26
N SER A 7 36.27 -54.68 -48.90
CA SER A 7 35.81 -53.52 -48.13
C SER A 7 35.69 -53.93 -46.67
N GLU A 8 36.72 -53.63 -45.87
CA GLU A 8 36.67 -53.74 -44.41
C GLU A 8 35.72 -52.68 -43.85
N ARG A 9 34.73 -53.15 -43.09
CA ARG A 9 33.76 -52.32 -42.37
C ARG A 9 34.37 -51.97 -41.01
N PRO A 10 34.63 -50.70 -40.69
CA PRO A 10 35.05 -50.34 -39.34
C PRO A 10 33.84 -50.42 -38.39
N ASP A 11 33.92 -51.33 -37.42
CA ASP A 11 33.06 -51.32 -36.24
C ASP A 11 33.43 -50.09 -35.39
N SER A 12 32.62 -49.03 -35.51
CA SER A 12 32.67 -47.91 -34.58
C SER A 12 32.09 -48.35 -33.22
N PRO A 13 32.85 -48.29 -32.11
CA PRO A 13 32.28 -48.53 -30.80
C PRO A 13 31.30 -47.41 -30.46
N THR A 14 30.03 -47.77 -30.23
CA THR A 14 29.00 -46.89 -29.67
C THR A 14 29.51 -46.34 -28.33
N ALA A 15 29.87 -45.06 -28.29
CA ALA A 15 30.22 -44.37 -27.06
C ALA A 15 29.01 -44.40 -26.11
N VAL A 16 29.10 -45.19 -25.05
CA VAL A 16 28.13 -45.19 -23.95
C VAL A 16 28.17 -43.79 -23.34
N ALA A 17 27.06 -43.05 -23.41
CA ALA A 17 26.96 -41.75 -22.77
C ALA A 17 27.28 -41.89 -21.26
N PRO A 18 28.11 -41.01 -20.68
CA PRO A 18 28.50 -41.11 -19.28
C PRO A 18 27.24 -41.08 -18.39
N GLN A 19 27.05 -42.12 -17.58
CA GLN A 19 25.94 -42.14 -16.63
C GLN A 19 26.10 -41.02 -15.60
N PRO A 20 25.03 -40.30 -15.26
CA PRO A 20 25.10 -39.24 -14.27
C PRO A 20 25.51 -39.80 -12.90
N SER A 21 26.58 -39.25 -12.34
CA SER A 21 27.03 -39.59 -10.99
C SER A 21 26.06 -39.06 -9.93
N PRO A 22 25.66 -39.85 -8.92
CA PRO A 22 24.92 -39.36 -7.76
C PRO A 22 25.65 -38.20 -7.07
N ARG A 23 24.91 -37.15 -6.74
CA ARG A 23 25.40 -35.97 -6.02
C ARG A 23 24.40 -35.60 -4.92
N PRO A 24 24.82 -34.95 -3.83
CA PRO A 24 23.89 -34.57 -2.77
C PRO A 24 22.87 -33.56 -3.30
N LEU A 25 21.63 -33.61 -2.80
CA LEU A 25 20.50 -32.80 -3.27
C LEU A 25 20.79 -31.30 -3.23
N THR A 26 21.58 -30.85 -2.24
CA THR A 26 22.07 -29.47 -2.14
C THR A 26 22.82 -28.98 -3.39
N ALA A 27 23.53 -29.86 -4.10
CA ALA A 27 24.27 -29.51 -5.31
C ALA A 27 23.33 -29.08 -6.46
N PHE A 28 22.05 -29.44 -6.39
CA PHE A 28 21.03 -29.05 -7.36
C PHE A 28 20.19 -27.85 -6.89
N ALA A 29 20.27 -27.45 -5.62
CA ALA A 29 19.48 -26.36 -5.05
C ALA A 29 19.85 -24.97 -5.61
N GLY A 30 21.04 -24.81 -6.17
CA GLY A 30 21.47 -23.60 -6.91
C GLY A 30 20.82 -23.45 -8.29
N SER A 31 20.03 -24.42 -8.74
CA SER A 31 19.28 -24.37 -10.00
C SER A 31 17.83 -24.82 -9.77
N PRO A 32 16.98 -23.95 -9.18
CA PRO A 32 15.54 -24.17 -9.09
C PRO A 32 14.92 -24.61 -10.42
N GLY A 33 13.93 -25.50 -10.35
CA GLY A 33 13.25 -26.06 -11.52
C GLY A 33 13.90 -27.29 -12.12
N ARG A 34 15.03 -27.77 -11.58
CA ARG A 34 15.72 -28.96 -12.10
C ARG A 34 15.03 -30.25 -11.68
N ALA A 35 14.71 -31.10 -12.65
CA ALA A 35 14.21 -32.45 -12.43
C ALA A 35 15.34 -33.39 -11.97
N VAL A 36 15.12 -34.11 -10.87
CA VAL A 36 16.06 -35.05 -10.26
C VAL A 36 15.33 -36.30 -9.78
N THR A 37 16.00 -37.45 -9.82
CA THR A 37 15.58 -38.66 -9.12
C THR A 37 16.30 -38.69 -7.78
N ILE A 38 15.54 -38.66 -6.69
CA ILE A 38 16.06 -38.74 -5.32
C ILE A 38 16.24 -40.21 -4.95
N LEU A 39 17.38 -40.54 -4.35
CA LEU A 39 17.77 -41.90 -3.94
C LEU A 39 17.76 -41.96 -2.40
N ASP A 40 16.66 -42.41 -1.80
CA ASP A 40 16.44 -42.39 -0.35
C ASP A 40 16.14 -43.78 0.20
N ALA A 41 17.02 -44.31 1.06
CA ALA A 41 16.83 -45.53 1.86
C ALA A 41 16.22 -46.75 1.13
N GLY A 42 16.52 -46.94 -0.17
CA GLY A 42 16.03 -48.05 -0.98
C GLY A 42 14.79 -47.75 -1.83
N ALA A 43 14.27 -46.52 -1.77
CA ALA A 43 13.28 -45.98 -2.69
C ALA A 43 13.90 -44.93 -3.62
N SER A 44 13.37 -44.83 -4.83
CA SER A 44 13.68 -43.76 -5.76
C SER A 44 12.41 -43.10 -6.26
N TYR A 45 12.39 -41.78 -6.26
CA TYR A 45 11.26 -41.01 -6.78
C TYR A 45 11.75 -39.77 -7.51
N ASP A 46 11.02 -39.40 -8.55
CA ASP A 46 11.31 -38.21 -9.34
C ASP A 46 10.72 -36.96 -8.68
N ALA A 47 11.47 -35.88 -8.76
CA ALA A 47 11.13 -34.63 -8.11
C ALA A 47 11.66 -33.43 -8.89
N VAL A 48 11.09 -32.26 -8.64
CA VAL A 48 11.66 -30.97 -9.09
C VAL A 48 12.21 -30.22 -7.90
N VAL A 49 13.46 -29.80 -7.98
CA VAL A 49 14.09 -28.97 -6.95
C VAL A 49 13.52 -27.56 -7.00
N LEU A 50 12.96 -27.06 -5.91
CA LEU A 50 12.34 -25.73 -5.87
C LEU A 50 13.29 -24.69 -5.27
N SER A 51 13.72 -24.89 -4.03
CA SER A 51 14.64 -23.98 -3.34
C SER A 51 15.19 -24.62 -2.06
N PRO A 52 16.31 -24.11 -1.52
CA PRO A 52 16.70 -24.43 -0.15
C PRO A 52 15.61 -23.95 0.82
N ALA A 53 15.30 -24.73 1.84
CA ALA A 53 14.47 -24.24 2.93
C ALA A 53 15.32 -23.25 3.78
N PRO A 54 14.85 -22.01 4.00
CA PRO A 54 15.66 -20.98 4.64
C PRO A 54 16.14 -21.43 6.03
N GLY A 55 17.45 -21.32 6.28
CA GLY A 55 18.06 -21.59 7.58
C GLY A 55 18.14 -23.07 8.00
N THR A 56 17.95 -24.03 7.08
CA THR A 56 17.93 -25.46 7.42
C THR A 56 18.79 -26.31 6.47
N SER A 57 19.20 -27.50 6.93
CA SER A 57 19.83 -28.54 6.10
C SER A 57 18.83 -29.29 5.23
N MET A 58 17.76 -28.62 4.77
CA MET A 58 16.65 -29.19 4.02
C MET A 58 16.49 -28.47 2.69
N VAL A 59 16.09 -29.22 1.66
CA VAL A 59 15.77 -28.71 0.32
C VAL A 59 14.29 -28.98 0.06
N ARG A 60 13.58 -27.96 -0.43
CA ARG A 60 12.19 -28.10 -0.87
C ARG A 60 12.17 -28.70 -2.27
N VAL A 61 11.44 -29.80 -2.41
CA VAL A 61 11.26 -30.49 -3.67
C VAL A 61 9.79 -30.70 -3.94
N LEU A 62 9.40 -30.71 -5.21
CA LEU A 62 8.05 -31.05 -5.65
C LEU A 62 8.02 -32.51 -6.07
N VAL A 63 7.23 -33.32 -5.38
CA VAL A 63 7.02 -34.75 -5.66
C VAL A 63 5.53 -34.95 -5.84
N ASP A 64 5.11 -35.47 -7.00
CA ASP A 64 3.70 -35.72 -7.32
C ASP A 64 2.78 -34.51 -7.06
N GLY A 65 3.30 -33.29 -7.30
CA GLY A 65 2.55 -32.04 -7.16
C GLY A 65 2.46 -31.53 -5.72
N GLN A 66 3.12 -32.18 -4.78
CA GLN A 66 3.20 -31.77 -3.38
C GLN A 66 4.63 -31.33 -3.02
N VAL A 67 4.74 -30.22 -2.31
CA VAL A 67 6.04 -29.77 -1.81
C VAL A 67 6.41 -30.55 -0.56
N ARG A 68 7.60 -31.14 -0.59
CA ARG A 68 8.19 -31.86 0.54
C ARG A 68 9.52 -31.24 0.90
N SER A 69 9.85 -31.27 2.19
CA SER A 69 11.19 -30.91 2.67
C SER A 69 12.00 -32.19 2.81
N VAL A 70 13.07 -32.31 2.04
CA VAL A 70 13.96 -33.47 2.01
C VAL A 70 15.34 -33.04 2.51
N ARG A 71 16.07 -33.93 3.17
CA ARG A 71 17.41 -33.58 3.67
C ARG A 71 18.35 -33.24 2.51
N ALA A 72 19.15 -32.21 2.70
CA ALA A 72 20.04 -31.68 1.68
C ALA A 72 21.20 -32.63 1.30
N ASP A 73 21.52 -33.60 2.17
CA ASP A 73 22.59 -34.59 2.02
C ASP A 73 22.15 -35.86 1.29
N ILE A 74 20.86 -36.06 1.04
CA ILE A 74 20.36 -37.22 0.29
C ILE A 74 20.88 -37.18 -1.15
N SER A 75 21.26 -38.35 -1.67
CA SER A 75 21.79 -38.47 -3.02
C SER A 75 20.69 -38.32 -4.07
N ALA A 76 20.98 -37.60 -5.15
CA ALA A 76 20.09 -37.44 -6.28
C ALA A 76 20.88 -37.47 -7.60
N VAL A 77 20.20 -37.87 -8.68
CA VAL A 77 20.73 -37.83 -10.05
C VAL A 77 19.81 -36.98 -10.92
N PRO A 78 20.34 -36.22 -11.90
CA PRO A 78 19.49 -35.54 -12.87
C PRO A 78 18.65 -36.54 -13.66
N VAL A 79 17.37 -36.22 -13.88
CA VAL A 79 16.52 -36.99 -14.81
C VAL A 79 17.06 -36.78 -16.23
N THR A 80 17.44 -37.87 -16.89
CA THR A 80 18.02 -37.83 -18.25
C THR A 80 16.98 -38.03 -19.36
N ASP A 81 15.83 -38.60 -19.05
CA ASP A 81 14.74 -38.75 -20.00
C ASP A 81 14.04 -37.40 -20.24
N PRO A 82 14.08 -36.85 -21.47
CA PRO A 82 13.48 -35.55 -21.76
C PRO A 82 11.95 -35.54 -21.60
N ALA A 83 11.27 -36.67 -21.82
CA ALA A 83 9.82 -36.75 -21.66
C ALA A 83 9.41 -36.62 -20.20
N THR A 84 10.09 -37.37 -19.31
CA THR A 84 9.89 -37.29 -17.86
C THR A 84 10.29 -35.91 -17.32
N ALA A 85 11.42 -35.37 -17.74
CA ALA A 85 11.86 -34.03 -17.31
C ALA A 85 10.86 -32.93 -17.69
N LEU A 86 10.28 -33.00 -18.90
CA LEU A 86 9.25 -32.05 -19.34
C LEU A 86 7.95 -32.19 -18.55
N ALA A 87 7.51 -33.42 -18.25
CA ALA A 87 6.30 -33.67 -17.46
C ALA A 87 6.44 -33.09 -16.03
N LEU A 88 7.56 -33.35 -15.36
CA LEU A 88 7.87 -32.80 -14.04
C LEU A 88 7.97 -31.28 -14.05
N THR A 89 8.60 -30.70 -15.09
CA THR A 89 8.69 -29.25 -15.25
C THR A 89 7.30 -28.61 -15.39
N ARG A 90 6.41 -29.20 -16.19
CA ARG A 90 5.01 -28.73 -16.33
C ARG A 90 4.27 -28.77 -15.01
N GLN A 91 4.45 -29.82 -14.23
CA GLN A 91 3.87 -29.93 -12.89
C GLN A 91 4.42 -28.86 -11.94
N ALA A 92 5.71 -28.56 -12.00
CA ALA A 92 6.33 -27.50 -11.22
C ALA A 92 5.84 -26.11 -11.59
N VAL A 93 5.65 -25.84 -12.89
CA VAL A 93 5.07 -24.57 -13.36
C VAL A 93 3.61 -24.45 -12.89
N ALA A 94 2.81 -25.50 -13.04
CA ALA A 94 1.42 -25.50 -12.58
C ALA A 94 1.33 -25.25 -11.06
N TRP A 95 2.16 -25.93 -10.27
CA TRP A 95 2.24 -25.70 -8.83
C TRP A 95 2.66 -24.26 -8.50
N ALA A 96 3.69 -23.73 -9.17
CA ALA A 96 4.19 -22.38 -8.93
C ALA A 96 3.15 -21.30 -9.24
N LEU A 97 2.35 -21.48 -10.30
CA LEU A 97 1.24 -20.59 -10.64
C LEU A 97 0.16 -20.62 -9.55
N THR A 98 -0.25 -21.80 -9.10
CA THR A 98 -1.24 -21.91 -8.01
C THR A 98 -0.73 -21.30 -6.70
N GLU A 99 0.54 -21.50 -6.35
CA GLU A 99 1.14 -20.89 -5.16
C GLU A 99 1.22 -19.36 -5.30
N GLN A 100 1.54 -18.86 -6.49
CA GLN A 100 1.54 -17.42 -6.78
C GLN A 100 0.15 -16.82 -6.60
N ASP A 101 -0.89 -17.44 -7.18
CA ASP A 101 -2.27 -16.97 -7.07
C ASP A 101 -2.72 -16.95 -5.59
N SER A 102 -2.42 -18.02 -4.85
CA SER A 102 -2.70 -18.07 -3.40
C SER A 102 -1.94 -17.02 -2.60
N ALA A 103 -0.69 -16.71 -2.97
CA ALA A 103 0.07 -15.64 -2.33
C ALA A 103 -0.52 -14.27 -2.61
N VAL A 104 -0.96 -14.01 -3.85
CA VAL A 104 -1.63 -12.76 -4.24
C VAL A 104 -2.95 -12.60 -3.50
N GLU A 105 -3.76 -13.66 -3.41
CA GLU A 105 -5.03 -13.63 -2.67
C GLU A 105 -4.82 -13.36 -1.18
N ARG A 106 -3.83 -14.03 -0.54
CA ARG A 106 -3.46 -13.74 0.84
C ARG A 106 -3.01 -12.31 1.05
N ALA A 107 -2.19 -11.78 0.15
CA ALA A 107 -1.73 -10.39 0.23
C ALA A 107 -2.89 -9.40 0.10
N ARG A 108 -3.84 -9.66 -0.81
CA ARG A 108 -5.05 -8.87 -0.96
C ARG A 108 -5.91 -8.89 0.30
N ASN A 109 -6.19 -10.08 0.84
CA ASN A 109 -7.00 -10.22 2.06
C ASN A 109 -6.36 -9.49 3.26
N LEU A 110 -5.02 -9.55 3.39
CA LEU A 110 -4.30 -8.81 4.43
C LEU A 110 -4.39 -7.29 4.23
N ALA A 111 -4.33 -6.81 3.00
CA ALA A 111 -4.51 -5.38 2.71
C ALA A 111 -5.92 -4.91 3.07
N GLU A 112 -6.95 -5.68 2.68
CA GLU A 112 -8.35 -5.38 3.00
C GLU A 112 -8.61 -5.38 4.52
N GLN A 113 -8.05 -6.36 5.25
CA GLN A 113 -8.13 -6.41 6.71
C GLN A 113 -7.46 -5.19 7.36
N ARG A 114 -6.26 -4.81 6.90
CA ARG A 114 -5.55 -3.64 7.42
C ARG A 114 -6.32 -2.34 7.19
N ASP A 115 -6.95 -2.20 6.03
CA ASP A 115 -7.77 -1.02 5.73
C ASP A 115 -9.03 -0.97 6.60
N GLU A 116 -9.66 -2.11 6.84
CA GLU A 116 -10.80 -2.22 7.74
C GLU A 116 -10.43 -1.91 9.19
N ASP A 117 -9.31 -2.44 9.69
CA ASP A 117 -8.81 -2.15 11.03
C ASP A 117 -8.51 -0.66 11.19
N ARG A 118 -7.87 -0.04 10.17
CA ARG A 118 -7.62 1.42 10.18
C ARG A 118 -8.92 2.22 10.21
N ARG A 119 -9.95 1.82 9.46
CA ARG A 119 -11.26 2.49 9.50
C ARG A 119 -11.90 2.37 10.88
N ARG A 120 -11.88 1.19 11.48
CA ARG A 120 -12.42 0.95 12.82
C ARG A 120 -11.71 1.78 13.87
N GLU A 121 -10.38 1.82 13.83
CA GLU A 121 -9.56 2.64 14.72
C GLU A 121 -9.92 4.13 14.58
N THR A 122 -9.96 4.67 13.36
CA THR A 122 -10.37 6.06 13.12
C THR A 122 -11.79 6.35 13.63
N SER A 123 -12.73 5.42 13.41
CA SER A 123 -14.11 5.56 13.91
C SER A 123 -14.16 5.57 15.44
N GLN A 124 -13.43 4.68 16.11
CA GLN A 124 -13.35 4.63 17.57
C GLN A 124 -12.73 5.91 18.15
N LEU A 125 -11.65 6.40 17.55
CA LEU A 125 -11.02 7.67 17.94
C LEU A 125 -11.97 8.86 17.76
N THR A 126 -12.75 8.88 16.69
CA THR A 126 -13.79 9.89 16.45
C THR A 126 -14.90 9.85 17.50
N GLU A 127 -15.32 8.65 17.90
CA GLU A 127 -16.32 8.44 18.96
C GLU A 127 -15.80 8.89 20.32
N ILE A 128 -14.58 8.50 20.69
CA ILE A 128 -13.90 8.94 21.92
C ILE A 128 -13.81 10.46 21.97
N ARG A 129 -13.40 11.10 20.86
CA ARG A 129 -13.33 12.57 20.76
C ARG A 129 -14.69 13.20 21.00
N SER A 130 -15.74 12.67 20.36
CA SER A 130 -17.10 13.19 20.47
C SER A 130 -17.64 13.05 21.89
N TYR A 131 -17.40 11.90 22.53
CA TYR A 131 -17.76 11.64 23.91
C TYR A 131 -17.06 12.61 24.89
N ALA A 132 -15.74 12.79 24.75
CA ALA A 132 -14.97 13.69 25.58
C ALA A 132 -15.43 15.16 25.45
N ILE A 133 -15.73 15.62 24.23
CA ILE A 133 -16.32 16.95 23.99
C ILE A 133 -17.70 17.06 24.66
N GLY A 134 -18.50 16.00 24.62
CA GLY A 134 -19.79 15.93 25.31
C GLY A 134 -19.65 16.13 26.83
N GLN A 135 -18.75 15.36 27.45
CA GLN A 135 -18.46 15.47 28.89
C GLN A 135 -17.92 16.85 29.28
N TYR A 136 -17.10 17.48 28.44
CA TYR A 136 -16.66 18.86 28.65
C TYR A 136 -17.83 19.86 28.63
N ARG A 137 -18.78 19.69 27.70
CA ARG A 137 -19.97 20.56 27.60
C ARG A 137 -20.92 20.41 28.79
N GLU A 138 -20.97 19.22 29.38
CA GLU A 138 -21.74 18.92 30.59
C GLU A 138 -21.01 19.34 31.89
N ALA A 139 -19.80 19.90 31.76
CA ALA A 139 -18.91 20.31 32.85
C ALA A 139 -18.39 19.16 33.73
N ASP A 140 -18.44 17.91 33.24
CA ASP A 140 -17.89 16.73 33.92
C ASP A 140 -16.35 16.69 33.86
N ILE A 141 -15.75 17.30 32.83
CA ILE A 141 -14.30 17.45 32.70
C ILE A 141 -13.93 18.91 32.41
N THR A 142 -12.75 19.32 32.86
CA THR A 142 -12.20 20.65 32.59
C THR A 142 -11.65 20.75 31.16
N ARG A 143 -11.43 21.98 30.70
CA ARG A 143 -10.76 22.27 29.42
C ARG A 143 -9.38 21.60 29.32
N ASP A 144 -8.56 21.76 30.35
CA ASP A 144 -7.23 21.14 30.43
C ASP A 144 -7.31 19.60 30.42
N GLY A 145 -8.35 19.04 31.04
CA GLY A 145 -8.63 17.61 31.03
C GLY A 145 -8.97 17.09 29.63
N LEU A 146 -9.81 17.82 28.89
CA LEU A 146 -10.13 17.53 27.50
C LEU A 146 -8.87 17.61 26.62
N ASP A 147 -8.14 18.71 26.67
CA ASP A 147 -6.97 18.94 25.82
C ASP A 147 -5.85 17.91 26.12
N SER A 148 -5.67 17.52 27.39
CA SER A 148 -4.76 16.44 27.80
C SER A 148 -5.16 15.07 27.26
N LEU A 149 -6.47 14.75 27.26
CA LEU A 149 -6.97 13.49 26.73
C LEU A 149 -6.78 13.41 25.21
N LEU A 150 -7.16 14.48 24.50
CA LEU A 150 -7.02 14.55 23.04
C LEU A 150 -5.55 14.44 22.63
N SER A 151 -4.65 15.17 23.31
CA SER A 151 -3.21 15.10 23.03
C SER A 151 -2.62 13.70 23.28
N ARG A 152 -3.03 12.99 24.35
CA ARG A 152 -2.56 11.63 24.63
C ARG A 152 -2.95 10.60 23.56
N LEU A 153 -4.05 10.86 22.87
CA LEU A 153 -4.57 10.01 21.80
C LEU A 153 -4.18 10.52 20.40
N ASP A 154 -3.32 11.55 20.32
CA ASP A 154 -2.92 12.21 19.08
C ASP A 154 -4.13 12.73 18.25
N LEU A 155 -5.14 13.26 18.96
CA LEU A 155 -6.36 13.81 18.37
C LEU A 155 -6.29 15.33 18.29
N ASP A 156 -6.95 15.87 17.26
CA ASP A 156 -7.04 17.31 17.05
C ASP A 156 -7.63 18.03 18.27
N PRO A 157 -7.00 19.13 18.72
CA PRO A 157 -7.43 19.89 19.88
C PRO A 157 -8.86 20.42 19.69
N TYR A 158 -9.55 20.66 20.81
CA TYR A 158 -10.92 21.14 20.75
C TYR A 158 -10.99 22.64 20.46
N GLN A 159 -11.03 23.04 19.20
CA GLN A 159 -11.13 24.45 18.79
C GLN A 159 -12.52 24.72 18.18
N PRO A 160 -13.55 25.02 19.00
CA PRO A 160 -14.87 25.34 18.47
C PRO A 160 -14.80 26.62 17.63
N ARG A 161 -15.27 26.53 16.38
CA ARG A 161 -15.48 27.69 15.53
C ARG A 161 -16.79 28.37 15.91
N HIS A 162 -16.74 29.68 16.10
CA HIS A 162 -17.91 30.51 16.36
C HIS A 162 -18.16 31.42 15.17
N ARG A 163 -19.38 31.39 14.62
CA ARG A 163 -19.81 32.35 13.60
C ARG A 163 -20.58 33.46 14.28
N VAL A 164 -20.08 34.69 14.19
CA VAL A 164 -20.78 35.88 14.66
C VAL A 164 -21.49 36.53 13.47
N ARG A 165 -22.77 36.84 13.64
CA ARG A 165 -23.56 37.62 12.68
C ARG A 165 -24.13 38.84 13.40
N PHE A 166 -23.86 40.03 12.88
CA PHE A 166 -24.38 41.28 13.41
C PHE A 166 -24.68 42.24 12.26
N THR A 167 -25.41 43.31 12.58
CA THR A 167 -25.72 44.41 11.66
C THR A 167 -25.27 45.70 12.32
N ILE A 168 -24.48 46.51 11.61
CA ILE A 168 -24.10 47.85 12.04
C ILE A 168 -24.91 48.83 11.18
N SER A 169 -25.52 49.82 11.83
CA SER A 169 -26.20 50.93 11.17
C SER A 169 -25.67 52.23 11.77
N GLY A 170 -25.40 53.22 10.94
CA GLY A 170 -24.86 54.50 11.35
C GLY A 170 -24.83 55.47 10.18
N SER A 171 -24.53 56.73 10.46
CA SER A 171 -24.34 57.79 9.47
C SER A 171 -23.08 58.59 9.81
N PHE A 172 -22.48 59.18 8.79
CA PHE A 172 -21.36 60.10 8.94
C PHE A 172 -21.41 61.12 7.80
N ASP A 173 -20.96 62.33 8.07
CA ASP A 173 -20.89 63.38 7.06
C ASP A 173 -19.58 63.25 6.27
N VAL A 174 -19.66 63.40 4.95
CA VAL A 174 -18.51 63.44 4.06
C VAL A 174 -18.48 64.83 3.42
N ILE A 175 -17.30 65.46 3.41
CA ILE A 175 -17.10 66.68 2.63
C ILE A 175 -16.58 66.23 1.26
N PRO A 176 -17.39 66.31 0.18
CA PRO A 176 -16.95 65.89 -1.14
C PRO A 176 -15.92 66.87 -1.72
N ASP A 177 -15.01 66.35 -2.54
CA ASP A 177 -14.13 67.19 -3.36
C ASP A 177 -14.94 67.95 -4.42
N VAL A 178 -14.42 69.09 -4.89
CA VAL A 178 -15.08 70.08 -5.80
C VAL A 178 -15.62 69.50 -7.13
N TYR A 179 -15.35 68.23 -7.44
CA TYR A 179 -15.78 67.54 -8.66
C TYR A 179 -16.47 66.19 -8.42
N ARG A 180 -16.88 65.88 -7.18
CA ARG A 180 -17.56 64.62 -6.84
C ARG A 180 -19.03 64.85 -6.51
N ASP A 181 -19.87 63.93 -6.95
CA ASP A 181 -21.30 63.92 -6.61
C ASP A 181 -21.64 62.87 -5.55
N THR A 182 -22.92 62.73 -5.23
CA THR A 182 -23.43 61.78 -4.25
C THR A 182 -23.26 60.33 -4.71
N GLU A 183 -23.30 60.05 -6.02
CA GLU A 183 -23.13 58.71 -6.57
C GLU A 183 -21.67 58.23 -6.43
N ASP A 184 -20.70 59.12 -6.67
CA ASP A 184 -19.28 58.87 -6.40
C ASP A 184 -19.04 58.54 -4.92
N THR A 185 -19.70 59.27 -4.02
CA THR A 185 -19.59 59.06 -2.57
C THR A 185 -20.21 57.73 -2.14
N GLU A 186 -21.38 57.38 -2.68
CA GLU A 186 -22.05 56.10 -2.41
C GLU A 186 -21.20 54.91 -2.89
N SER A 187 -20.58 55.03 -4.07
CA SER A 187 -19.68 54.03 -4.63
C SER A 187 -18.44 53.83 -3.76
N ASP A 188 -17.81 54.92 -3.29
CA ASP A 188 -16.66 54.86 -2.39
C ASP A 188 -17.04 54.21 -1.05
N VAL A 189 -18.20 54.54 -0.46
CA VAL A 189 -18.64 53.92 0.79
C VAL A 189 -18.86 52.42 0.60
N ARG A 190 -19.54 51.96 -0.46
CA ARG A 190 -19.68 50.52 -0.72
C ARG A 190 -18.33 49.83 -0.95
N SER A 191 -17.43 50.50 -1.65
CA SER A 191 -16.14 49.94 -2.05
C SER A 191 -15.13 49.88 -0.91
N TYR A 192 -15.13 50.85 -0.01
CA TYR A 192 -14.07 51.05 0.98
C TYR A 192 -14.54 50.96 2.44
N LEU A 193 -15.84 51.05 2.74
CA LEU A 193 -16.31 50.80 4.10
C LEU A 193 -16.06 49.34 4.44
N ARG A 194 -15.26 49.13 5.49
CA ARG A 194 -14.87 47.82 6.01
C ARG A 194 -15.01 47.83 7.52
N ILE A 195 -15.25 46.65 8.06
CA ILE A 195 -15.23 46.42 9.50
C ILE A 195 -13.78 46.12 9.85
N ASP A 196 -13.21 46.92 10.76
CA ASP A 196 -11.92 46.62 11.36
C ASP A 196 -12.09 45.44 12.34
N THR A 197 -11.45 44.32 12.02
CA THR A 197 -11.43 43.12 12.86
C THR A 197 -10.08 42.86 13.52
N ASP A 198 -9.12 43.79 13.44
CA ASP A 198 -7.75 43.61 13.94
C ASP A 198 -7.70 43.36 15.47
N ARG A 199 -8.75 43.75 16.18
CA ARG A 199 -8.91 43.54 17.63
C ARG A 199 -9.72 42.30 18.00
N VAL A 200 -10.15 41.51 17.02
CA VAL A 200 -10.87 40.26 17.24
C VAL A 200 -9.87 39.11 17.03
N ASP A 201 -9.58 38.38 18.10
CA ASP A 201 -8.62 37.27 18.03
C ASP A 201 -9.12 36.15 17.10
N ASN A 202 -8.21 35.62 16.28
CA ASN A 202 -8.43 34.45 15.40
C ASN A 202 -9.57 34.62 14.38
N VAL A 203 -9.77 35.82 13.82
CA VAL A 203 -10.61 35.99 12.64
C VAL A 203 -9.92 35.37 11.43
N GLU A 204 -10.64 34.53 10.70
CA GLU A 204 -10.20 34.04 9.39
C GLU A 204 -10.63 35.04 8.32
N ASP A 205 -9.67 35.78 7.77
CA ASP A 205 -9.90 36.89 6.82
C ASP A 205 -10.77 36.46 5.61
N ASP A 206 -10.57 35.25 5.10
CA ASP A 206 -11.33 34.71 3.95
C ASP A 206 -12.80 34.38 4.26
N THR A 207 -13.23 34.51 5.52
CA THR A 207 -14.61 34.19 5.96
C THR A 207 -15.45 35.42 6.25
N VAL A 208 -14.86 36.63 6.19
CA VAL A 208 -15.54 37.89 6.47
C VAL A 208 -16.41 38.28 5.27
N THR A 209 -17.74 38.19 5.44
CA THR A 209 -18.71 38.67 4.45
C THR A 209 -19.31 39.98 4.95
N ILE A 210 -19.13 41.06 4.20
CA ILE A 210 -19.68 42.39 4.52
C ILE A 210 -20.69 42.77 3.44
N ASP A 211 -21.90 43.09 3.87
CA ASP A 211 -22.94 43.67 3.03
C ASP A 211 -23.11 45.13 3.44
N VAL A 212 -22.88 46.06 2.50
CA VAL A 212 -22.93 47.51 2.75
C VAL A 212 -24.12 48.09 1.99
N THR A 213 -25.14 48.49 2.74
CA THR A 213 -26.21 49.34 2.23
C THR A 213 -25.87 50.80 2.53
N ALA A 214 -25.55 51.57 1.49
CA ALA A 214 -25.30 53.00 1.58
C ALA A 214 -26.48 53.75 0.94
N ASP A 215 -26.91 54.82 1.62
CA ASP A 215 -27.86 55.83 1.14
C ASP A 215 -27.20 57.18 1.43
N VAL A 216 -27.02 58.02 0.41
CA VAL A 216 -26.29 59.29 0.52
C VAL A 216 -27.26 60.42 0.19
N GLU A 217 -27.53 61.25 1.20
CA GLU A 217 -28.37 62.43 1.06
C GLU A 217 -27.49 63.67 0.80
N ASP A 218 -27.87 64.51 -0.18
CA ASP A 218 -27.28 65.84 -0.34
C ASP A 218 -27.85 66.76 0.73
N LEU A 219 -26.98 67.24 1.62
CA LEU A 219 -27.39 68.07 2.75
C LEU A 219 -27.62 69.54 2.35
N GLY A 220 -27.22 69.97 1.15
CA GLY A 220 -27.27 71.36 0.71
C GLY A 220 -26.36 72.30 1.54
N ASP A 221 -25.93 73.40 0.94
CA ASP A 221 -25.17 74.48 1.62
C ASP A 221 -26.01 75.25 2.66
#